data_AF-A0A941WIA2-F1
#
_entry.id   AF-A0A941WIA2-F1
#
_cell.length_a   1.000
_cell.length_b   1.000
_cell.length_c   1.000
_cell.angle_alpha   90.00
_cell.angle_beta   90.00
_cell.angle_gamma   90.00
#
_symmetry.space_group_name_H-M   'P 1'
#
loop_
_entity.id
_entity.type
_entity.pdbx_description
1 polymer ?
#
loop_
_entity_poly.entity_id
_entity_poly.type
_entity_poly.pdbx_seq_one_letter_code
_entity_poly.pdbx_strand_id
1 'polypeptide(L)'
;ADKWIKFANALKLRMLMRISGVKDVQSEVAALLAENNFPTTDVSYKGCWKNEPGQMNPFYSEEFATTWGSTQTNIAANLAIIGTMQVKNSEGAVEYEDPRLAAFFQKNKSNEYIGGISGTNYPKSTSKLQDWCRPVATFDMPVYLITVSEVEFFKAEYYARYGSAADAATHYAAAIEASFASANVSGAADYVARYPFDASNYKKSIGIAKWVALSGVNPFEAWCEMRRLDYPTFGTAKGSDFYTEGDQESYNTSKYVPGTLYTPIQVFGEVGANKLLERYPYAESSSSRNENTPAFPGYTSPVFWGK
;
A
#
# COMPACT_ATOMS: atom_id res chain seq x y z
N ALA A 1 -8.33 20.61 -21.72
CA ALA A 1 -7.96 19.31 -22.32
C ALA A 1 -6.66 18.76 -21.72
N ASP A 2 -5.64 19.61 -21.51
CA ASP A 2 -4.27 19.19 -21.18
C ASP A 2 -4.12 18.31 -19.93
N LYS A 3 -4.83 18.63 -18.84
CA LYS A 3 -4.80 17.79 -17.62
C LYS A 3 -5.34 16.37 -17.86
N TRP A 4 -6.35 16.23 -18.72
CA TRP A 4 -6.90 14.93 -19.10
C TRP A 4 -5.93 14.12 -19.95
N ILE A 5 -5.21 14.77 -20.87
CA ILE A 5 -4.17 14.13 -21.69
C ILE A 5 -3.03 13.61 -20.79
N LYS A 6 -2.55 14.45 -19.88
CA LYS A 6 -1.53 14.06 -18.89
C LYS A 6 -1.98 12.88 -18.04
N PHE A 7 -3.23 12.91 -17.55
CA PHE A 7 -3.80 11.80 -16.79
C PHE A 7 -3.88 10.51 -17.63
N ALA A 8 -4.34 10.59 -18.89
CA ALA A 8 -4.41 9.44 -19.79
C ALA A 8 -3.02 8.83 -20.05
N ASN A 9 -2.00 9.67 -20.22
CA ASN A 9 -0.61 9.22 -20.36
C ASN A 9 -0.12 8.51 -19.10
N ALA A 10 -0.37 9.06 -17.90
CA ALA A 10 0.00 8.40 -16.66
C ALA A 10 -0.72 7.05 -16.46
N LEU A 11 -2.00 6.96 -16.82
CA LEU A 11 -2.75 5.71 -16.78
C LEU A 11 -2.22 4.69 -17.78
N LYS A 12 -1.88 5.12 -19.00
CA LYS A 12 -1.24 4.29 -20.02
C LYS A 12 0.10 3.74 -19.51
N LEU A 13 0.91 4.58 -18.86
CA LEU A 13 2.16 4.14 -18.22
C LEU A 13 1.91 3.05 -17.16
N ARG A 14 0.95 3.27 -16.24
CA ARG A 14 0.55 2.27 -15.23
C ARG A 14 0.16 0.95 -15.88
N MET A 15 -0.66 0.99 -16.94
CA MET A 15 -1.11 -0.22 -17.64
C MET A 15 0.04 -0.96 -18.33
N LEU A 16 0.94 -0.24 -19.01
CA LEU A 16 2.12 -0.84 -19.65
C LEU A 16 3.03 -1.47 -18.60
N MET A 17 3.33 -0.77 -17.51
CA MET A 17 4.14 -1.31 -16.43
C MET A 17 3.47 -2.50 -15.75
N ARG A 18 2.13 -2.50 -15.63
CA ARG A 18 1.36 -3.64 -15.10
C ARG A 18 1.63 -4.93 -15.87
N ILE A 19 1.61 -4.85 -17.21
CA ILE A 19 1.74 -6.02 -18.09
C ILE A 19 3.19 -6.34 -18.46
N SER A 20 4.17 -5.58 -17.96
CA SER A 20 5.60 -5.73 -18.31
C SER A 20 6.20 -7.10 -17.96
N GLY A 21 5.57 -7.87 -17.06
CA GLY A 21 5.96 -9.26 -16.74
C GLY A 21 5.50 -10.28 -17.78
N VAL A 22 4.54 -9.93 -18.64
CA VAL A 22 3.91 -10.87 -19.59
C VAL A 22 3.88 -10.38 -21.03
N LYS A 23 4.28 -9.13 -21.27
CA LYS A 23 4.43 -8.53 -22.59
C LYS A 23 5.65 -7.62 -22.55
N ASP A 24 6.49 -7.67 -23.59
CA ASP A 24 7.47 -6.62 -23.82
C ASP A 24 6.75 -5.30 -24.12
N VAL A 25 7.04 -4.29 -23.31
CA VAL A 25 6.48 -2.94 -23.39
C VAL A 25 7.57 -1.87 -23.51
N GLN A 26 8.83 -2.26 -23.70
CA GLN A 26 9.96 -1.35 -23.63
C GLN A 26 9.80 -0.18 -24.59
N SER A 27 9.44 -0.46 -25.85
CA SER A 27 9.30 0.56 -26.88
C SER A 27 8.13 1.51 -26.62
N GLU A 28 6.98 1.00 -26.19
CA GLU A 28 5.81 1.83 -25.90
C GLU A 28 6.02 2.72 -24.68
N VAL A 29 6.72 2.22 -23.65
CA VAL A 29 7.08 3.02 -22.48
C VAL A 29 8.13 4.06 -22.87
N ALA A 30 9.16 3.69 -23.63
CA ALA A 30 10.19 4.62 -24.11
C ALA A 30 9.59 5.82 -24.84
N ALA A 31 8.65 5.57 -25.76
CA ALA A 31 7.94 6.62 -26.49
C ALA A 31 7.17 7.56 -25.55
N LEU A 32 6.46 6.99 -24.57
CA LEU A 32 5.68 7.76 -23.61
C LEU A 32 6.57 8.61 -22.68
N LEU A 33 7.75 8.10 -22.31
CA LEU A 33 8.74 8.86 -21.54
C LEU A 33 9.37 9.99 -22.35
N ALA A 34 9.65 9.76 -23.63
CA ALA A 34 10.18 10.78 -24.54
C ALA A 34 9.22 11.96 -24.75
N GLU A 35 7.89 11.71 -24.75
CA GLU A 35 6.88 12.78 -24.76
C GLU A 35 6.90 13.63 -23.49
N ASN A 36 7.32 13.04 -22.35
CA ASN A 36 7.37 13.65 -21.02
C ASN A 36 6.10 14.44 -20.64
N ASN A 37 4.94 14.00 -21.10
CA ASN A 37 3.67 14.68 -20.91
C ASN A 37 2.83 14.01 -19.82
N PHE A 38 3.33 14.07 -18.58
CA PHE A 38 2.70 13.50 -17.39
C PHE A 38 2.17 14.57 -16.43
N PRO A 39 1.30 14.21 -15.47
CA PRO A 39 0.85 15.13 -14.42
C PRO A 39 2.04 15.58 -13.57
N THR A 40 2.09 16.87 -13.25
CA THR A 40 3.09 17.47 -12.34
C THR A 40 2.55 17.66 -10.93
N THR A 41 1.30 17.27 -10.70
CA THR A 41 0.60 17.25 -9.42
C THR A 41 -0.30 16.03 -9.39
N ASP A 42 -0.60 15.51 -8.21
CA ASP A 42 -1.49 14.36 -8.06
C ASP A 42 -2.86 14.59 -8.70
N VAL A 43 -3.35 13.57 -9.42
CA VAL A 43 -4.69 13.58 -10.01
C VAL A 43 -5.63 12.91 -9.02
N SER A 44 -6.54 13.70 -8.44
CA SER A 44 -7.42 13.26 -7.37
C SER A 44 -8.72 14.04 -7.33
N TYR A 45 -9.73 13.51 -6.63
CA TYR A 45 -10.95 14.22 -6.25
C TYR A 45 -10.71 15.12 -5.03
N LYS A 46 -9.72 16.01 -5.10
CA LYS A 46 -9.46 17.01 -4.06
C LYS A 46 -10.43 18.18 -4.19
N GLY A 47 -11.04 18.61 -3.08
CA GLY A 47 -12.00 19.72 -3.07
C GLY A 47 -13.38 19.37 -3.62
N CYS A 48 -13.67 18.09 -3.86
CA CYS A 48 -14.97 17.62 -4.33
C CYS A 48 -15.95 17.25 -3.19
N TRP A 49 -15.50 17.32 -1.94
CA TRP A 49 -16.21 16.84 -0.76
C TRP A 49 -16.66 17.99 0.14
N LYS A 50 -17.73 17.76 0.91
CA LYS A 50 -18.27 18.69 1.91
C LYS A 50 -18.58 17.94 3.20
N ASN A 51 -18.56 18.64 4.32
CA ASN A 51 -18.89 18.06 5.63
C ASN A 51 -20.42 17.95 5.82
N GLU A 52 -21.10 17.28 4.90
CA GLU A 52 -22.55 17.17 4.83
C GLU A 52 -22.96 15.72 4.48
N PRO A 53 -24.08 15.19 5.01
CA PRO A 53 -24.55 13.84 4.69
C PRO A 53 -24.61 13.57 3.19
N GLY A 54 -23.99 12.46 2.77
CA GLY A 54 -23.93 12.05 1.35
C GLY A 54 -22.98 12.87 0.46
N GLN A 55 -22.22 13.82 1.02
CA GLN A 55 -21.27 14.66 0.27
C GLN A 55 -19.83 14.58 0.81
N MET A 56 -19.58 13.75 1.81
CA MET A 56 -18.25 13.47 2.35
C MET A 56 -17.50 12.46 1.50
N ASN A 57 -16.19 12.35 1.72
CA ASN A 57 -15.40 11.20 1.26
C ASN A 57 -16.11 9.89 1.70
N PRO A 58 -16.38 8.94 0.80
CA PRO A 58 -17.15 7.75 1.12
C PRO A 58 -16.53 6.87 2.22
N PHE A 59 -15.19 6.75 2.24
CA PHE A 59 -14.50 6.00 3.29
C PHE A 59 -14.66 6.66 4.65
N TYR A 60 -14.50 7.98 4.73
CA TYR A 60 -14.75 8.73 5.96
C TYR A 60 -16.20 8.61 6.41
N SER A 61 -17.15 8.75 5.49
CA SER A 61 -18.59 8.65 5.78
C SER A 61 -18.94 7.31 6.43
N GLU A 62 -18.33 6.24 5.95
CA GLU A 62 -18.61 4.89 6.43
C GLU A 62 -17.91 4.60 7.77
N GLU A 63 -16.63 4.92 7.92
CA GLU A 63 -15.80 4.47 9.05
C GLU A 63 -15.60 5.50 10.19
N PHE A 64 -15.91 6.78 9.95
CA PHE A 64 -15.51 7.88 10.86
C PHE A 64 -16.58 8.95 11.11
N ALA A 65 -17.64 9.04 10.30
CA ALA A 65 -18.67 10.07 10.44
C ALA A 65 -19.68 9.79 11.58
N THR A 66 -19.18 9.72 12.81
CA THR A 66 -19.97 9.39 14.02
C THR A 66 -21.08 10.41 14.29
N THR A 67 -20.83 11.70 14.00
CA THR A 67 -21.84 12.77 14.06
C THR A 67 -23.08 12.48 13.21
N TRP A 68 -22.92 11.68 12.15
CA TRP A 68 -23.96 11.33 11.19
C TRP A 68 -24.41 9.87 11.30
N GLY A 69 -24.12 9.22 12.43
CA GLY A 69 -24.62 7.89 12.76
C GLY A 69 -23.73 6.73 12.33
N SER A 70 -22.54 6.98 11.77
CA SER A 70 -21.57 5.88 11.61
C SER A 70 -21.18 5.32 12.97
N THR A 71 -21.33 4.01 13.11
CA THR A 71 -20.90 3.23 14.28
C THR A 71 -19.78 2.25 13.90
N GLN A 72 -19.29 2.33 12.66
CA GLN A 72 -18.32 1.38 12.15
C GLN A 72 -16.95 1.62 12.77
N THR A 73 -16.33 0.51 13.13
CA THR A 73 -15.04 0.45 13.79
C THR A 73 -14.32 -0.78 13.27
N ASN A 74 -14.20 -0.89 11.94
CA ASN A 74 -13.76 -2.13 11.30
C ASN A 74 -12.30 -2.07 10.83
N ILE A 75 -11.71 -0.87 10.74
CA ILE A 75 -10.39 -0.68 10.15
C ILE A 75 -9.34 -0.28 11.19
N ALA A 76 -8.29 -1.09 11.28
CA ALA A 76 -7.04 -0.82 11.99
C ALA A 76 -5.84 -1.00 11.05
N ALA A 77 -4.75 -0.30 11.34
CA ALA A 77 -3.47 -0.45 10.67
C ALA A 77 -2.83 -1.80 11.03
N ASN A 78 -2.18 -2.42 10.06
CA ASN A 78 -1.48 -3.68 10.26
C ASN A 78 -0.07 -3.46 10.85
N LEU A 79 0.42 -4.38 11.67
CA LEU A 79 1.82 -4.39 12.13
C LEU A 79 2.81 -4.25 10.97
N ALA A 80 2.57 -4.91 9.83
CA ALA A 80 3.53 -4.89 8.74
C ALA A 80 3.79 -3.47 8.23
N ILE A 81 2.75 -2.65 8.05
CA ILE A 81 2.96 -1.29 7.58
C ILE A 81 3.52 -0.40 8.69
N ILE A 82 2.97 -0.50 9.90
CA ILE A 82 3.41 0.31 11.05
C ILE A 82 4.88 0.03 11.38
N GLY A 83 5.29 -1.24 11.50
CA GLY A 83 6.67 -1.62 11.80
C GLY A 83 7.66 -1.38 10.65
N THR A 84 7.17 -1.22 9.42
CA THR A 84 8.03 -0.79 8.29
C THR A 84 8.29 0.71 8.33
N MET A 85 7.29 1.49 8.77
CA MET A 85 7.40 2.94 8.89
C MET A 85 8.02 3.37 10.23
N GLN A 86 7.87 2.60 11.30
CA GLN A 86 8.48 2.84 12.61
C GLN A 86 9.41 1.66 12.95
N VAL A 87 10.69 1.82 12.64
CA VAL A 87 11.72 0.81 12.91
C VAL A 87 12.16 0.91 14.36
N LYS A 88 12.09 -0.22 15.06
CA LYS A 88 12.55 -0.37 16.44
C LYS A 88 13.75 -1.30 16.51
N ASN A 89 14.65 -1.07 17.46
CA ASN A 89 15.72 -2.00 17.77
C ASN A 89 15.21 -3.21 18.59
N SER A 90 16.10 -4.15 18.91
CA SER A 90 15.75 -5.35 19.70
C SER A 90 15.25 -5.06 21.12
N GLU A 91 15.53 -3.87 21.65
CA GLU A 91 15.10 -3.40 22.98
C GLU A 91 13.76 -2.64 22.92
N GLY A 92 13.20 -2.45 21.72
CA GLY A 92 11.93 -1.76 21.50
C GLY A 92 12.04 -0.23 21.35
N ALA A 93 13.26 0.34 21.36
CA ALA A 93 13.46 1.77 21.13
C ALA A 93 13.32 2.10 19.64
N VAL A 94 12.66 3.23 19.34
CA VAL A 94 12.48 3.71 17.96
C VAL A 94 13.82 4.23 17.41
N GLU A 95 14.34 3.58 16.38
CA GLU A 95 15.54 4.01 15.65
C GLU A 95 15.21 4.93 14.47
N TYR A 96 14.05 4.72 13.87
CA TYR A 96 13.59 5.50 12.73
C TYR A 96 12.06 5.54 12.71
N GLU A 97 11.50 6.72 12.47
CA GLU A 97 10.08 6.93 12.23
C GLU A 97 9.93 7.69 10.92
N ASP A 98 9.30 7.07 9.93
CA ASP A 98 8.98 7.67 8.64
C ASP A 98 8.02 8.85 8.87
N PRO A 99 8.38 10.08 8.47
CA PRO A 99 7.54 11.26 8.70
C PRO A 99 6.11 11.14 8.14
N ARG A 100 5.91 10.31 7.09
CA ARG A 100 4.57 10.08 6.52
C ARG A 100 3.67 9.26 7.44
N LEU A 101 4.21 8.58 8.45
CA LEU A 101 3.45 7.76 9.40
C LEU A 101 2.35 8.57 10.08
N ALA A 102 2.65 9.81 10.50
CA ALA A 102 1.69 10.71 11.12
C ALA A 102 0.64 11.27 10.15
N ALA A 103 0.97 11.36 8.86
CA ALA A 103 0.02 11.77 7.83
C ALA A 103 -0.94 10.62 7.46
N PHE A 104 -0.49 9.37 7.56
CA PHE A 104 -1.26 8.20 7.11
C PHE A 104 -2.04 7.53 8.25
N PHE A 105 -1.52 7.54 9.48
CA PHE A 105 -2.07 6.81 10.60
C PHE A 105 -2.16 7.66 11.87
N GLN A 106 -3.28 7.55 12.57
CA GLN A 106 -3.47 8.09 13.91
C GLN A 106 -2.84 7.15 14.93
N LYS A 107 -2.28 7.73 15.98
CA LYS A 107 -1.82 6.98 17.15
C LYS A 107 -3.01 6.31 17.86
N ASN A 108 -2.75 5.21 18.55
CA ASN A 108 -3.76 4.52 19.35
C ASN A 108 -4.14 5.34 20.62
N LYS A 109 -5.04 4.79 21.45
CA LYS A 109 -5.48 5.43 22.71
C LYS A 109 -4.34 5.75 23.69
N SER A 110 -3.21 5.05 23.60
CA SER A 110 -2.02 5.23 24.44
C SER A 110 -1.02 6.22 23.84
N ASN A 111 -1.38 6.88 22.74
CA ASN A 111 -0.52 7.81 21.99
C ASN A 111 0.73 7.13 21.38
N GLU A 112 0.57 5.89 20.91
CA GLU A 112 1.63 5.09 20.31
C GLU A 112 1.27 4.65 18.87
N TYR A 113 2.30 4.40 18.06
CA TYR A 113 2.14 3.75 16.76
C TYR A 113 2.21 2.24 16.90
N ILE A 114 1.04 1.59 16.95
CA ILE A 114 0.91 0.15 17.14
C ILE A 114 -0.02 -0.43 16.09
N GLY A 115 0.45 -1.43 15.34
CA GLY A 115 -0.36 -2.13 14.34
C GLY A 115 -0.95 -3.43 14.89
N GLY A 116 -2.17 -3.74 14.47
CA GLY A 116 -2.84 -5.01 14.78
C GLY A 116 -2.21 -6.20 14.06
N ILE A 117 -2.34 -7.38 14.66
CA ILE A 117 -1.82 -8.64 14.13
C ILE A 117 -2.86 -9.32 13.24
N SER A 118 -2.49 -9.62 11.99
CA SER A 118 -3.36 -10.29 11.01
C SER A 118 -3.88 -11.64 11.50
N GLY A 119 -5.15 -11.93 11.22
CA GLY A 119 -5.78 -13.22 11.52
C GLY A 119 -6.07 -13.43 13.00
N THR A 120 -6.10 -12.36 13.81
CA THR A 120 -6.53 -12.43 15.21
C THR A 120 -8.05 -12.50 15.29
N ASN A 121 -8.59 -13.49 16.02
CA ASN A 121 -10.02 -13.59 16.26
C ASN A 121 -10.42 -12.78 17.50
N TYR A 122 -10.88 -11.55 17.28
CA TYR A 122 -11.21 -10.60 18.34
C TYR A 122 -12.25 -11.07 19.38
N PRO A 123 -13.23 -11.95 19.08
CA PRO A 123 -14.06 -12.60 20.10
C PRO A 123 -13.30 -13.26 21.26
N LYS A 124 -12.06 -13.73 21.04
CA LYS A 124 -11.19 -14.29 22.09
C LYS A 124 -10.16 -13.29 22.62
N SER A 125 -10.05 -12.12 22.00
CA SER A 125 -9.11 -11.08 22.38
C SER A 125 -9.78 -10.09 23.34
N THR A 126 -9.04 -9.63 24.34
CA THR A 126 -9.46 -8.47 25.14
C THR A 126 -9.13 -7.13 24.46
N SER A 127 -8.33 -7.16 23.39
CA SER A 127 -7.92 -5.98 22.65
C SER A 127 -9.09 -5.37 21.89
N LYS A 128 -9.18 -4.04 21.96
CA LYS A 128 -10.21 -3.24 21.28
C LYS A 128 -9.59 -2.52 20.09
N LEU A 129 -10.40 -2.09 19.12
CA LEU A 129 -9.90 -1.36 17.95
C LEU A 129 -9.00 -0.16 18.33
N GLN A 130 -9.39 0.58 19.37
CA GLN A 130 -8.66 1.74 19.90
C GLN A 130 -7.26 1.43 20.45
N ASP A 131 -6.92 0.16 20.64
CA ASP A 131 -5.57 -0.28 21.03
C ASP A 131 -4.60 -0.25 19.83
N TRP A 132 -5.14 -0.15 18.61
CA TRP A 132 -4.41 -0.12 17.35
C TRP A 132 -4.52 1.24 16.68
N CYS A 133 -3.52 1.55 15.87
CA CYS A 133 -3.58 2.69 14.96
C CYS A 133 -4.74 2.53 13.98
N ARG A 134 -5.35 3.66 13.61
CA ARG A 134 -6.33 3.75 12.53
C ARG A 134 -5.83 4.70 11.45
N PRO A 135 -6.30 4.61 10.20
CA PRO A 135 -5.96 5.60 9.19
C PRO A 135 -6.35 7.02 9.60
N VAL A 136 -5.54 8.02 9.22
CA VAL A 136 -5.99 9.41 9.25
C VAL A 136 -7.01 9.60 8.14
N ALA A 137 -8.24 9.95 8.51
CA ALA A 137 -9.31 10.24 7.58
C ALA A 137 -10.02 11.53 7.96
N THR A 138 -10.27 12.38 6.97
CA THR A 138 -11.10 13.58 7.09
C THR A 138 -12.24 13.51 6.07
N PHE A 139 -13.31 14.25 6.32
CA PHE A 139 -14.46 14.29 5.41
C PHE A 139 -14.09 14.73 3.99
N ASP A 140 -13.00 15.48 3.83
CA ASP A 140 -12.52 16.04 2.57
C ASP A 140 -11.23 15.42 2.03
N MET A 141 -10.79 14.30 2.62
CA MET A 141 -9.57 13.65 2.15
C MET A 141 -9.68 13.29 0.66
N PRO A 142 -8.64 13.57 -0.14
CA PRO A 142 -8.67 13.33 -1.58
C PRO A 142 -8.77 11.82 -1.89
N VAL A 143 -9.53 11.48 -2.93
CA VAL A 143 -9.48 10.15 -3.54
C VAL A 143 -8.54 10.23 -4.74
N TYR A 144 -7.38 9.57 -4.63
CA TYR A 144 -6.34 9.61 -5.65
C TYR A 144 -6.62 8.64 -6.80
N LEU A 145 -6.57 9.16 -8.03
CA LEU A 145 -6.65 8.35 -9.25
C LEU A 145 -5.27 7.87 -9.68
N ILE A 146 -4.29 8.77 -9.67
CA ILE A 146 -2.87 8.49 -9.85
C ILE A 146 -2.03 9.63 -9.25
N THR A 147 -0.93 9.28 -8.61
CA THR A 147 0.01 10.24 -8.00
C THR A 147 1.25 10.45 -8.86
N VAL A 148 1.94 11.58 -8.63
CA VAL A 148 3.26 11.82 -9.22
C VAL A 148 4.26 10.77 -8.71
N SER A 149 4.15 10.39 -7.44
CA SER A 149 4.98 9.33 -6.84
C SER A 149 4.87 8.00 -7.59
N GLU A 150 3.66 7.56 -7.94
CA GLU A 150 3.46 6.36 -8.76
C GLU A 150 4.11 6.48 -10.15
N VAL A 151 3.94 7.62 -10.82
CA VAL A 151 4.54 7.89 -12.14
C VAL A 151 6.06 7.80 -12.07
N GLU A 152 6.67 8.42 -11.07
CA GLU A 152 8.12 8.38 -10.88
C GLU A 152 8.61 6.97 -10.51
N PHE A 153 7.87 6.18 -9.71
CA PHE A 153 8.20 4.77 -9.50
C PHE A 153 8.15 3.94 -10.79
N PHE A 154 7.19 4.21 -11.68
CA PHE A 154 7.14 3.55 -12.99
C PHE A 154 8.34 3.92 -13.87
N LYS A 155 8.77 5.19 -13.85
CA LYS A 155 10.00 5.63 -14.53
C LYS A 155 11.23 4.97 -13.94
N ALA A 156 11.36 4.95 -12.61
CA ALA A 156 12.47 4.30 -11.91
C ALA A 156 12.59 2.83 -12.31
N GLU A 157 11.46 2.11 -12.36
CA GLU A 157 11.45 0.71 -12.79
C GLU A 157 11.82 0.56 -14.27
N TYR A 158 11.32 1.42 -15.15
CA TYR A 158 11.71 1.40 -16.56
C TYR A 158 13.23 1.53 -16.73
N TYR A 159 13.85 2.51 -16.07
CA TYR A 159 15.30 2.71 -16.15
C TYR A 159 16.07 1.58 -15.49
N ALA A 160 15.56 0.98 -14.41
CA ALA A 160 16.17 -0.18 -13.79
C ALA A 160 16.21 -1.41 -14.71
N ARG A 161 15.19 -1.56 -15.57
CA ARG A 161 15.07 -2.68 -16.52
C ARG A 161 15.84 -2.45 -17.82
N TYR A 162 15.78 -1.23 -18.35
CA TYR A 162 16.13 -0.96 -19.75
C TYR A 162 17.10 0.21 -19.94
N GLY A 163 17.40 0.95 -18.87
CA GLY A 163 18.23 2.15 -18.91
C GLY A 163 19.44 2.02 -18.00
N SER A 164 19.73 3.07 -17.23
CA SER A 164 20.86 3.09 -16.30
C SER A 164 20.42 3.04 -14.84
N ALA A 165 21.28 2.48 -13.99
CA ALA A 165 21.09 2.51 -12.54
C ALA A 165 21.06 3.94 -11.97
N ALA A 166 21.77 4.88 -12.60
CA ALA A 166 21.78 6.28 -12.20
C ALA A 166 20.43 6.97 -12.45
N ASP A 167 19.83 6.74 -13.61
CA ASP A 167 18.50 7.26 -13.94
C ASP A 167 17.43 6.61 -13.04
N ALA A 168 17.54 5.30 -12.81
CA ALA A 168 16.65 4.59 -11.92
C ALA A 168 16.70 5.13 -10.48
N ALA A 169 17.90 5.37 -9.94
CA ALA A 169 18.08 5.99 -8.62
C ALA A 169 17.53 7.42 -8.57
N THR A 170 17.69 8.20 -9.64
CA THR A 170 17.15 9.57 -9.74
C THR A 170 15.62 9.56 -9.66
N HIS A 171 14.96 8.71 -10.46
CA HIS A 171 13.51 8.60 -10.44
C HIS A 171 12.97 7.96 -9.15
N TYR A 172 13.73 7.05 -8.53
CA TYR A 172 13.40 6.51 -7.20
C TYR A 172 13.37 7.62 -6.13
N ALA A 173 14.39 8.47 -6.10
CA ALA A 173 14.44 9.62 -5.18
C ALA A 173 13.28 10.60 -5.46
N ALA A 174 13.01 10.91 -6.72
CA ALA A 174 11.89 11.77 -7.13
C ALA A 174 10.52 11.18 -6.71
N ALA A 175 10.35 9.86 -6.78
CA ALA A 175 9.14 9.20 -6.33
C ALA A 175 8.92 9.32 -4.82
N ILE A 176 9.99 9.23 -4.03
CA ILE A 176 9.94 9.41 -2.58
C ILE A 176 9.65 10.88 -2.25
N GLU A 177 10.34 11.82 -2.88
CA GLU A 177 10.10 13.25 -2.72
C GLU A 177 8.63 13.60 -3.02
N ALA A 178 8.09 13.11 -4.13
CA ALA A 178 6.68 13.30 -4.46
C ALA A 178 5.74 12.69 -3.40
N SER A 179 6.05 11.50 -2.85
CA SER A 179 5.24 10.89 -1.79
C SER A 179 5.25 11.72 -0.50
N PHE A 180 6.40 12.23 -0.10
CA PHE A 180 6.55 13.10 1.08
C PHE A 180 5.82 14.43 0.88
N ALA A 181 5.91 15.02 -0.32
CA ALA A 181 5.18 16.23 -0.68
C ALA A 181 3.66 16.02 -0.64
N SER A 182 3.15 14.90 -1.17
CA SER A 182 1.72 14.55 -1.10
C SER A 182 1.23 14.38 0.33
N ALA A 183 2.07 13.83 1.22
CA ALA A 183 1.81 13.68 2.64
C ALA A 183 2.05 14.97 3.46
N ASN A 184 2.53 16.04 2.82
CA ASN A 184 2.85 17.33 3.43
C ASN A 184 3.86 17.23 4.58
N VAL A 185 4.93 16.45 4.38
CA VAL A 185 6.01 16.24 5.36
C VAL A 185 7.38 16.37 4.72
N SER A 186 8.40 16.71 5.51
CA SER A 186 9.81 16.73 5.11
C SER A 186 10.50 15.40 5.44
N GLY A 187 11.76 15.23 5.01
CA GLY A 187 12.58 14.05 5.34
C GLY A 187 12.79 13.04 4.19
N ALA A 188 12.41 13.39 2.96
CA ALA A 188 12.61 12.53 1.79
C ALA A 188 14.09 12.16 1.56
N ALA A 189 15.01 13.12 1.72
CA ALA A 189 16.44 12.89 1.57
C ALA A 189 16.98 11.89 2.61
N ASP A 190 16.53 11.99 3.87
CA ASP A 190 16.91 11.08 4.94
C ASP A 190 16.35 9.67 4.70
N TYR A 191 15.12 9.56 4.16
CA TYR A 191 14.55 8.29 3.73
C TYR A 191 15.42 7.65 2.63
N VAL A 192 15.77 8.41 1.58
CA VAL A 192 16.60 7.91 0.46
C VAL A 192 17.98 7.48 0.96
N ALA A 193 18.57 8.22 1.90
CA ALA A 193 19.85 7.87 2.49
C ALA A 193 19.78 6.56 3.31
N ARG A 194 18.67 6.34 4.04
CA ARG A 194 18.45 5.10 4.82
C ARG A 194 18.10 3.90 3.95
N TYR A 195 17.31 4.10 2.91
CA TYR A 195 16.83 3.08 1.99
C TYR A 195 17.25 3.43 0.56
N PRO A 196 18.55 3.34 0.22
CA PRO A 196 19.02 3.70 -1.10
C PRO A 196 18.48 2.74 -2.17
N PHE A 197 18.42 3.23 -3.40
CA PHE A 197 18.11 2.39 -4.55
C PHE A 197 19.23 1.35 -4.75
N ASP A 198 18.85 0.08 -4.77
CA ASP A 198 19.75 -1.03 -5.05
C ASP A 198 19.45 -1.60 -6.43
N ALA A 199 20.33 -1.35 -7.39
CA ALA A 199 20.18 -1.83 -8.76
C ALA A 199 20.20 -3.36 -8.86
N SER A 200 20.87 -4.05 -7.93
CA SER A 200 20.93 -5.52 -7.92
C SER A 200 19.59 -6.16 -7.55
N ASN A 201 18.74 -5.42 -6.82
CA ASN A 201 17.40 -5.84 -6.44
C ASN A 201 16.43 -4.65 -6.48
N TYR A 202 16.31 -4.04 -7.66
CA TYR A 202 15.47 -2.86 -7.86
C TYR A 202 14.01 -3.10 -7.46
N LYS A 203 13.51 -4.33 -7.65
CA LYS A 203 12.15 -4.74 -7.27
C LYS A 203 11.92 -4.53 -5.77
N LYS A 204 12.91 -4.84 -4.92
CA LYS A 204 12.83 -4.64 -3.47
C LYS A 204 12.80 -3.16 -3.10
N SER A 205 13.75 -2.37 -3.60
CA SER A 205 13.82 -0.93 -3.32
C SER A 205 12.54 -0.22 -3.73
N ILE A 206 12.11 -0.43 -4.99
CA ILE A 206 10.90 0.19 -5.53
C ILE A 206 9.65 -0.37 -4.85
N GLY A 207 9.53 -1.68 -4.71
CA GLY A 207 8.33 -2.34 -4.20
C GLY A 207 8.00 -1.95 -2.76
N ILE A 208 8.99 -1.95 -1.85
CA ILE A 208 8.78 -1.55 -0.46
C ILE A 208 8.47 -0.04 -0.36
N ALA A 209 9.24 0.81 -1.04
CA ALA A 209 9.01 2.26 -0.99
C ALA A 209 7.64 2.65 -1.58
N LYS A 210 7.23 1.98 -2.67
CA LYS A 210 5.93 2.18 -3.31
C LYS A 210 4.78 1.65 -2.46
N TRP A 211 4.96 0.52 -1.79
CA TRP A 211 3.99 -0.02 -0.85
C TRP A 211 3.73 0.96 0.32
N VAL A 212 4.79 1.54 0.89
CA VAL A 212 4.67 2.60 1.90
C VAL A 212 4.01 3.85 1.33
N ALA A 213 4.43 4.32 0.15
CA ALA A 213 3.82 5.50 -0.47
C ALA A 213 2.32 5.34 -0.76
N LEU A 214 1.87 4.13 -1.06
CA LEU A 214 0.46 3.83 -1.38
C LEU A 214 -0.40 3.57 -0.13
N SER A 215 0.18 3.33 1.05
CA SER A 215 -0.59 2.89 2.22
C SER A 215 -1.60 3.93 2.74
N GLY A 216 -1.30 5.22 2.57
CA GLY A 216 -2.20 6.33 2.90
C GLY A 216 -2.89 6.96 1.69
N VAL A 217 -2.75 6.37 0.50
CA VAL A 217 -3.12 6.99 -0.79
C VAL A 217 -4.08 6.10 -1.57
N ASN A 218 -3.65 4.88 -1.91
CA ASN A 218 -4.44 3.92 -2.68
C ASN A 218 -4.01 2.48 -2.36
N PRO A 219 -4.59 1.86 -1.30
CA PRO A 219 -4.24 0.51 -0.88
C PRO A 219 -4.55 -0.58 -1.92
N PHE A 220 -5.51 -0.34 -2.82
CA PHE A 220 -5.83 -1.28 -3.89
C PHE A 220 -4.70 -1.36 -4.92
N GLU A 221 -4.14 -0.21 -5.29
CA GLU A 221 -2.93 -0.16 -6.12
C GLU A 221 -1.73 -0.76 -5.40
N ALA A 222 -1.63 -0.61 -4.07
CA ALA A 222 -0.60 -1.27 -3.27
C ALA A 222 -0.69 -2.79 -3.43
N TRP A 223 -1.88 -3.40 -3.29
CA TRP A 223 -2.08 -4.83 -3.50
C TRP A 223 -1.80 -5.27 -4.95
N CYS A 224 -2.10 -4.44 -5.94
CA CYS A 224 -1.75 -4.74 -7.33
C CYS A 224 -0.23 -4.75 -7.55
N GLU A 225 0.49 -3.76 -7.01
CA GLU A 225 1.93 -3.66 -7.18
C GLU A 225 2.70 -4.69 -6.35
N MET A 226 2.19 -5.08 -5.17
CA MET A 226 2.74 -6.18 -4.37
C MET A 226 2.78 -7.50 -5.17
N ARG A 227 1.71 -7.84 -5.88
CA ARG A 227 1.63 -9.05 -6.74
C ARG A 227 2.49 -8.98 -8.00
N ARG A 228 2.89 -7.78 -8.42
CA ARG A 228 3.69 -7.57 -9.64
C ARG A 228 5.19 -7.44 -9.36
N LEU A 229 5.53 -6.81 -8.24
CA LEU A 229 6.91 -6.60 -7.81
C LEU A 229 7.38 -7.66 -6.84
N ASP A 230 6.48 -8.48 -6.29
CA ASP A 230 6.76 -9.52 -5.29
C ASP A 230 7.28 -8.98 -3.94
N TYR A 231 7.09 -7.68 -3.68
CA TYR A 231 7.53 -7.01 -2.47
C TYR A 231 6.41 -6.17 -1.82
N PRO A 232 6.37 -6.06 -0.48
CA PRO A 232 7.22 -6.79 0.48
C PRO A 232 6.98 -8.31 0.46
N THR A 233 8.05 -9.09 0.68
CA THR A 233 7.97 -10.56 0.77
C THR A 233 7.56 -11.01 2.17
N PHE A 234 7.05 -12.23 2.30
CA PHE A 234 6.89 -12.86 3.61
C PHE A 234 8.25 -13.19 4.23
N GLY A 235 8.44 -12.76 5.49
CA GLY A 235 9.55 -13.17 6.33
C GLY A 235 9.31 -14.53 6.97
N THR A 236 10.12 -14.85 7.97
CA THR A 236 10.02 -16.12 8.73
C THR A 236 9.07 -16.05 9.91
N ALA A 237 8.74 -14.84 10.37
CA ALA A 237 7.88 -14.61 11.53
C ALA A 237 6.40 -14.89 11.22
N LYS A 238 5.66 -15.26 12.27
CA LYS A 238 4.22 -15.50 12.23
C LYS A 238 3.52 -14.61 13.25
N GLY A 239 2.22 -14.39 13.09
CA GLY A 239 1.45 -13.55 14.01
C GLY A 239 1.53 -14.02 15.47
N SER A 240 1.63 -15.34 15.69
CA SER A 240 1.80 -15.95 17.00
C SER A 240 3.17 -15.68 17.65
N ASP A 241 4.16 -15.22 16.88
CA ASP A 241 5.42 -14.73 17.44
C ASP A 241 5.27 -13.36 18.12
N PHE A 242 4.19 -12.63 17.80
CA PHE A 242 3.98 -11.26 18.26
C PHE A 242 2.85 -11.12 19.28
N TYR A 243 1.93 -12.08 19.30
CA TYR A 243 0.72 -12.01 20.12
C TYR A 243 0.14 -13.40 20.36
N THR A 244 -0.29 -13.64 21.60
CA THR A 244 -1.05 -14.82 22.02
C THR A 244 -2.53 -14.46 22.14
N GLU A 245 -3.42 -15.17 21.44
CA GLU A 245 -4.86 -14.92 21.50
C GLU A 245 -5.38 -15.03 22.94
N GLY A 246 -5.97 -13.94 23.45
CA GLY A 246 -6.52 -13.86 24.80
C GLY A 246 -5.57 -13.30 25.86
N ASP A 247 -4.31 -13.00 25.51
CA ASP A 247 -3.32 -12.39 26.40
C ASP A 247 -2.77 -11.09 25.81
N GLN A 248 -3.33 -9.95 26.21
CA GLN A 248 -2.91 -8.63 25.71
C GLN A 248 -1.49 -8.24 26.13
N GLU A 249 -1.01 -8.72 27.27
CA GLU A 249 0.33 -8.44 27.78
C GLU A 249 1.42 -9.16 26.97
N SER A 250 1.03 -10.14 26.13
CA SER A 250 1.95 -10.86 25.25
C SER A 250 2.40 -10.08 24.01
N TYR A 251 1.85 -8.88 23.74
CA TYR A 251 2.16 -8.14 22.53
C TYR A 251 3.64 -7.72 22.48
N ASN A 252 4.40 -8.28 21.54
CA ASN A 252 5.83 -8.00 21.39
C ASN A 252 6.27 -8.14 19.93
N THR A 253 6.76 -7.04 19.34
CA THR A 253 7.12 -7.01 17.91
C THR A 253 8.63 -7.02 17.67
N SER A 254 9.45 -7.35 18.67
CA SER A 254 10.92 -7.41 18.55
C SER A 254 11.44 -8.35 17.46
N LYS A 255 10.65 -9.37 17.09
CA LYS A 255 10.96 -10.31 15.99
C LYS A 255 10.52 -9.83 14.61
N TYR A 256 9.79 -8.70 14.51
CA TYR A 256 9.31 -8.18 13.24
C TYR A 256 10.46 -7.57 12.44
N VAL A 257 10.52 -7.87 11.15
CA VAL A 257 11.55 -7.35 10.24
C VAL A 257 10.92 -6.28 9.35
N PRO A 258 11.37 -5.00 9.42
CA PRO A 258 10.87 -3.93 8.56
C PRO A 258 10.92 -4.28 7.07
N GLY A 259 9.85 -3.94 6.35
CA GLY A 259 9.73 -4.23 4.92
C GLY A 259 9.38 -5.68 4.59
N THR A 260 8.91 -6.47 5.56
CA THR A 260 8.44 -7.85 5.35
C THR A 260 6.98 -8.03 5.76
N LEU A 261 6.31 -8.99 5.14
CA LEU A 261 5.05 -9.54 5.63
C LEU A 261 5.33 -10.66 6.62
N TYR A 262 4.32 -11.07 7.38
CA TYR A 262 4.38 -12.21 8.29
C TYR A 262 3.17 -13.12 8.05
N THR A 263 3.29 -14.41 8.38
CA THR A 263 2.14 -15.32 8.31
C THR A 263 1.09 -14.89 9.34
N PRO A 264 -0.18 -14.66 8.99
CA PRO A 264 -1.25 -14.38 9.95
C PRO A 264 -1.39 -15.48 11.03
N ILE A 265 -1.98 -15.15 12.19
CA ILE A 265 -2.29 -16.15 13.24
C ILE A 265 -3.24 -17.20 12.67
N GLN A 266 -4.40 -16.75 12.19
CA GLN A 266 -5.33 -17.57 11.43
C GLN A 266 -5.14 -17.29 9.94
N VAL A 267 -4.73 -18.34 9.23
CA VAL A 267 -4.55 -18.31 7.79
C VAL A 267 -5.86 -18.72 7.13
N PHE A 268 -6.26 -18.00 6.09
CA PHE A 268 -7.33 -18.45 5.22
C PHE A 268 -6.85 -19.68 4.43
N GLY A 269 -7.40 -20.86 4.76
CA GLY A 269 -6.87 -22.15 4.30
C GLY A 269 -6.72 -22.30 2.78
N GLU A 270 -7.62 -21.68 2.01
CA GLU A 270 -7.60 -21.75 0.54
C GLU A 270 -6.52 -20.89 -0.10
N VAL A 271 -6.01 -19.87 0.61
CA VAL A 271 -4.83 -19.10 0.21
C VAL A 271 -3.57 -19.77 0.73
N GLY A 272 -3.57 -20.22 2.00
CA GLY A 272 -2.44 -20.86 2.65
C GLY A 272 -1.42 -19.89 3.23
N ALA A 273 -0.44 -20.44 3.96
CA ALA A 273 0.57 -19.65 4.65
C ALA A 273 1.57 -19.02 3.68
N ASN A 274 2.06 -17.83 4.00
CA ASN A 274 3.06 -17.08 3.23
C ASN A 274 2.66 -16.85 1.76
N LYS A 275 1.37 -16.65 1.52
CA LYS A 275 0.81 -16.39 0.20
C LYS A 275 -0.09 -15.17 0.25
N LEU A 276 -0.03 -14.38 -0.82
CA LEU A 276 -0.99 -13.32 -1.06
C LEU A 276 -2.24 -13.91 -1.71
N LEU A 277 -3.37 -13.27 -1.45
CA LEU A 277 -4.56 -13.46 -2.26
C LEU A 277 -4.27 -12.92 -3.66
N GLU A 278 -4.42 -13.75 -4.70
CA GLU A 278 -4.12 -13.36 -6.08
C GLU A 278 -5.32 -12.78 -6.80
N ARG A 279 -6.54 -13.15 -6.40
CA ARG A 279 -7.80 -12.70 -7.02
C ARG A 279 -9.00 -12.96 -6.12
N TYR A 280 -10.07 -12.22 -6.36
CA TYR A 280 -11.38 -12.50 -5.78
C TYR A 280 -12.19 -13.46 -6.66
N PRO A 281 -13.09 -14.25 -6.07
CA PRO A 281 -14.06 -15.03 -6.83
C PRO A 281 -15.00 -14.10 -7.61
N TYR A 282 -15.56 -14.63 -8.70
CA TYR A 282 -16.66 -13.95 -9.37
C TYR A 282 -17.84 -13.82 -8.39
N ALA A 283 -18.55 -12.70 -8.44
CA ALA A 283 -19.71 -12.50 -7.59
C ALA A 283 -20.74 -13.60 -7.87
N GLU A 284 -21.29 -14.19 -6.82
CA GLU A 284 -22.28 -15.27 -6.92
C GLU A 284 -23.47 -14.86 -7.79
N SER A 285 -23.92 -13.61 -7.67
CA SER A 285 -25.01 -13.07 -8.49
C SER A 285 -24.72 -13.08 -9.99
N SER A 286 -23.45 -13.04 -10.38
CA SER A 286 -23.00 -13.17 -11.77
C SER A 286 -22.82 -14.65 -12.15
N SER A 287 -22.12 -15.43 -11.34
CA SER A 287 -21.80 -16.83 -11.67
C SER A 287 -23.00 -17.77 -11.62
N SER A 288 -24.00 -17.49 -10.77
CA SER A 288 -25.23 -18.30 -10.67
C SER A 288 -26.27 -17.98 -11.77
N ARG A 289 -26.19 -16.80 -12.39
CA ARG A 289 -27.18 -16.31 -13.36
C ARG A 289 -26.69 -16.27 -14.79
N ASN A 290 -25.40 -16.51 -15.02
CA ASN A 290 -24.80 -16.53 -16.35
C ASN A 290 -23.95 -17.78 -16.51
N GLU A 291 -24.47 -18.76 -17.25
CA GLU A 291 -23.81 -20.04 -17.54
C GLU A 291 -22.49 -19.88 -18.32
N ASN A 292 -22.26 -18.73 -18.95
CA ASN A 292 -21.00 -18.41 -19.63
C ASN A 292 -19.92 -17.86 -18.69
N THR A 293 -20.22 -17.72 -17.38
CA THR A 293 -19.22 -17.25 -16.42
C THR A 293 -18.08 -18.27 -16.32
N PRO A 294 -16.82 -17.88 -16.55
CA PRO A 294 -15.69 -18.80 -16.43
C PRO A 294 -15.61 -19.42 -15.03
N ALA A 295 -15.12 -20.66 -14.95
CA ALA A 295 -14.83 -21.28 -13.67
C ALA A 295 -13.81 -20.45 -12.89
N PHE A 296 -14.01 -20.31 -11.57
CA PHE A 296 -13.06 -19.62 -10.72
C PHE A 296 -11.76 -20.44 -10.63
N PRO A 297 -10.60 -19.89 -11.05
CA PRO A 297 -9.36 -20.67 -11.12
C PRO A 297 -8.67 -20.84 -9.76
N GLY A 298 -9.27 -20.37 -8.67
CA GLY A 298 -8.71 -20.46 -7.31
C GLY A 298 -8.06 -19.16 -6.83
N TYR A 299 -7.93 -19.05 -5.50
CA TYR A 299 -7.46 -17.83 -4.81
C TYR A 299 -5.99 -17.51 -4.98
N THR A 300 -5.17 -18.51 -5.32
CA THR A 300 -3.71 -18.41 -5.49
C THR A 300 -3.28 -18.44 -6.96
N SER A 301 -4.24 -18.55 -7.88
CA SER A 301 -3.97 -18.49 -9.32
C SER A 301 -3.72 -17.04 -9.73
N PRO A 302 -2.52 -16.67 -10.21
CA PRO A 302 -2.20 -15.28 -10.51
C PRO A 302 -3.10 -14.70 -11.58
N VAL A 303 -3.54 -13.45 -11.44
CA VAL A 303 -4.17 -12.70 -12.53
C VAL A 303 -3.23 -12.62 -13.73
N PHE A 304 -3.74 -12.40 -14.94
CA PHE A 304 -2.94 -12.58 -16.17
C PHE A 304 -1.61 -11.81 -16.17
N TRP A 305 -1.56 -10.63 -15.52
CA TRP A 305 -0.39 -9.76 -15.42
C TRP A 305 0.44 -9.94 -14.14
N GLY A 306 -0.08 -10.67 -13.14
CA GLY A 306 0.59 -10.88 -11.84
C GLY A 306 1.56 -12.05 -11.87
N LYS A 307 2.34 -12.19 -12.95
CA LYS A 307 3.32 -13.25 -13.14
C LYS A 307 4.75 -12.73 -12.99
#